data_AF-A0A5J5HYC6-F1
#
_entry.id   AF-A0A5J5HYC6-F1
#
_cell.length_a   1.000
_cell.length_b   1.000
_cell.length_c   1.000
_cell.angle_alpha   90.00
_cell.angle_beta   90.00
_cell.angle_gamma   90.00
#
_symmetry.space_group_name_H-M   'P 1'
#
loop_
_entity.id
_entity.type
_entity.pdbx_description
1 polymer ?
#
loop_
_entity_poly.entity_id
_entity_poly.type
_entity_poly.pdbx_seq_one_letter_code
_entity_poly.pdbx_strand_id
1 'polypeptide(L)'
;MYPKIEFSQLEQKIKDEDVILKQPPEIEDPTLLLEREVRLTPEFNLKQLRILAQMLSVEEWEDAASFKINWINTNPNLPLKRFVLFYNQKKQVLKKKYVYRGKREALIEQKENIFKQKLIGSAQRKDASILGEGFK
;
A
#
# COMPACT_ATOMS: atom_id res chain seq x y z
N MET A 1 3.98 -17.05 -10.78
CA MET A 1 4.70 -16.83 -9.50
C MET A 1 5.22 -15.41 -9.53
N TYR A 2 5.02 -14.60 -8.48
CA TYR A 2 5.74 -13.31 -8.39
C TYR A 2 7.17 -13.65 -7.97
N PRO A 3 8.21 -13.13 -8.64
CA PRO A 3 9.57 -13.38 -8.23
C PRO A 3 9.77 -12.80 -6.83
N LYS A 4 10.41 -13.58 -5.95
CA LYS A 4 10.98 -13.04 -4.71
C LYS A 4 12.03 -12.00 -5.08
N ILE A 5 12.15 -10.96 -4.26
CA ILE A 5 13.09 -9.87 -4.46
C ILE A 5 13.85 -9.64 -3.17
N GLU A 6 15.12 -9.29 -3.28
CA GLU A 6 15.88 -8.80 -2.13
C GLU A 6 15.36 -7.42 -1.72
N PHE A 7 15.46 -7.10 -0.43
CA PHE A 7 15.10 -5.78 0.10
C PHE A 7 15.82 -4.64 -0.62
N SER A 8 17.08 -4.86 -1.02
CA SER A 8 17.89 -3.92 -1.81
C SER A 8 17.22 -3.47 -3.11
N GLN A 9 16.36 -4.31 -3.70
CA GLN A 9 15.66 -4.05 -4.95
C GLN A 9 14.34 -3.30 -4.76
N LEU A 10 13.79 -3.30 -3.53
CA LEU A 10 12.49 -2.68 -3.24
C LEU A 10 12.50 -1.19 -3.53
N GLU A 11 13.55 -0.49 -3.09
CA GLU A 11 13.65 0.96 -3.24
C GLU A 11 13.62 1.38 -4.71
N GLN A 12 14.38 0.68 -5.56
CA GLN A 12 14.40 0.96 -7.00
C GLN A 12 13.04 0.72 -7.63
N LYS A 13 12.39 -0.41 -7.31
CA LYS A 13 11.06 -0.75 -7.83
C LYS A 13 9.97 0.22 -7.41
N ILE A 14 10.11 0.86 -6.25
CA ILE A 14 9.21 1.94 -5.79
C ILE A 14 9.50 3.23 -6.56
N LYS A 15 10.78 3.60 -6.75
CA LYS A 15 11.15 4.80 -7.50
C LYS A 15 10.62 4.78 -8.94
N ASP A 16 10.57 3.61 -9.55
CA ASP A 16 9.99 3.41 -10.90
C ASP A 16 8.47 3.73 -10.96
N GLU A 17 7.79 3.83 -9.83
CA GLU A 17 6.37 4.17 -9.75
C GLU A 17 6.11 5.68 -9.62
N ASP A 18 7.09 6.57 -9.86
CA ASP A 18 6.92 8.04 -9.80
C ASP A 18 6.36 8.51 -8.44
N VAL A 19 7.08 8.15 -7.37
CA VAL A 19 6.73 8.50 -5.98
C VAL A 19 7.97 8.93 -5.22
N ILE A 20 7.78 9.79 -4.22
CA ILE A 20 8.86 10.23 -3.33
C ILE A 20 8.85 9.37 -2.07
N LEU A 21 9.97 8.70 -1.79
CA LEU A 21 10.22 8.06 -0.50
C LEU A 21 10.60 9.13 0.53
N LYS A 22 9.84 9.24 1.62
CA LYS A 22 10.10 10.22 2.70
C LYS A 22 10.97 9.67 3.81
N GLN A 23 11.02 8.36 3.92
CA GLN A 23 11.94 7.64 4.79
C GLN A 23 12.45 6.42 4.02
N PRO A 24 13.74 6.07 4.17
CA PRO A 24 14.22 4.78 3.72
C PRO A 24 13.39 3.66 4.37
N PRO A 25 13.05 2.58 3.64
CA PRO A 25 12.49 1.40 4.27
C PRO A 25 13.49 0.80 5.26
N GLU A 26 12.99 0.04 6.24
CA GLU A 26 13.82 -0.69 7.21
C GLU A 26 13.50 -2.18 7.13
N ILE A 27 14.51 -3.04 7.23
CA ILE A 27 14.31 -4.50 7.17
C ILE A 27 13.40 -4.98 8.32
N GLU A 28 13.48 -4.35 9.49
CA GLU A 28 12.71 -4.74 10.68
C GLU A 28 11.24 -4.28 10.63
N ASP A 29 10.93 -3.22 9.87
CA ASP A 29 9.58 -2.67 9.75
C ASP A 29 9.12 -2.62 8.29
N PRO A 30 8.16 -3.48 7.87
CA PRO A 30 7.55 -3.48 6.55
C PRO A 30 6.57 -2.30 6.35
N THR A 31 7.06 -1.09 6.62
CA THR A 31 6.34 0.17 6.49
C THR A 31 7.04 1.10 5.51
N LEU A 32 6.27 1.60 4.55
CA LEU A 32 6.70 2.66 3.64
C LEU A 32 6.03 4.00 4.00
N LEU A 33 6.80 5.07 3.87
CA LEU A 33 6.29 6.44 3.89
C LEU A 33 6.57 7.10 2.55
N LEU A 34 5.51 7.30 1.78
CA LEU A 34 5.52 7.79 0.42
C LEU A 34 4.82 9.15 0.35
N GLU A 35 5.23 9.98 -0.60
CA GLU A 35 4.66 11.29 -0.85
C GLU A 35 4.38 11.47 -2.35
N ARG A 36 3.17 11.97 -2.67
CA ARG A 36 2.75 12.38 -4.01
C ARG A 36 1.44 13.16 -3.94
N GLU A 37 0.97 13.69 -5.08
CA GLU A 37 -0.42 14.12 -5.17
C GLU A 37 -1.34 12.88 -5.16
N VAL A 38 -2.16 12.75 -4.12
CA VAL A 38 -3.05 11.60 -3.94
C VAL A 38 -4.45 11.93 -4.43
N ARG A 39 -4.89 11.21 -5.47
CA ARG A 39 -6.28 11.17 -5.94
C ARG A 39 -6.78 9.73 -5.87
N LEU A 40 -7.97 9.50 -5.32
CA LEU A 40 -8.54 8.16 -5.11
C LEU A 40 -9.09 7.57 -6.42
N THR A 41 -8.22 7.32 -7.38
CA THR A 41 -8.55 6.80 -8.72
C THR A 41 -8.20 5.31 -8.83
N PRO A 42 -8.73 4.60 -9.84
CA PRO A 42 -8.31 3.23 -10.15
C PRO A 42 -6.79 3.12 -10.42
N GLU A 43 -6.19 4.14 -11.01
CA GLU A 43 -4.74 4.19 -11.24
C GLU A 43 -3.95 4.24 -9.92
N PHE A 44 -4.40 5.07 -8.97
CA PHE A 44 -3.80 5.11 -7.65
C PHE A 44 -3.93 3.77 -6.93
N ASN A 45 -5.10 3.14 -7.00
CA ASN A 45 -5.31 1.78 -6.47
C ASN A 45 -4.36 0.77 -7.12
N LEU A 46 -4.19 0.80 -8.45
CA LEU A 46 -3.27 -0.09 -9.14
C LEU A 46 -1.83 0.11 -8.66
N LYS A 47 -1.38 1.35 -8.53
CA LYS A 47 -0.04 1.68 -8.03
C LYS A 47 0.19 1.17 -6.61
N GLN A 48 -0.78 1.39 -5.72
CA GLN A 48 -0.72 0.85 -4.36
C GLN A 48 -0.64 -0.67 -4.32
N LEU A 49 -1.43 -1.33 -5.17
CA LEU A 49 -1.46 -2.78 -5.25
C LEU A 49 -0.11 -3.33 -5.73
N ARG A 50 0.53 -2.66 -6.70
CA ARG A 50 1.87 -3.03 -7.18
C ARG A 50 2.93 -2.87 -6.09
N ILE A 51 2.94 -1.73 -5.41
CA ILE A 51 3.89 -1.48 -4.31
C ILE A 51 3.67 -2.51 -3.19
N LEU A 52 2.42 -2.77 -2.81
CA LEU A 52 2.12 -3.80 -1.80
C LEU A 52 2.57 -5.19 -2.26
N ALA A 53 2.36 -5.55 -3.53
CA ALA A 53 2.82 -6.83 -4.06
C ALA A 53 4.36 -6.95 -4.09
N GLN A 54 5.08 -5.84 -4.37
CA GLN A 54 6.53 -5.79 -4.25
C GLN A 54 6.96 -6.01 -2.79
N MET A 55 6.37 -5.30 -1.83
CA MET A 55 6.64 -5.50 -0.40
C MET A 55 6.38 -6.96 0.03
N LEU A 56 5.27 -7.56 -0.42
CA LEU A 56 4.92 -8.95 -0.12
C LEU A 56 5.89 -9.98 -0.73
N SER A 57 6.72 -9.56 -1.69
CA SER A 57 7.69 -10.41 -2.38
C SER A 57 9.12 -10.23 -1.85
N VAL A 58 9.33 -9.31 -0.90
CA VAL A 58 10.63 -9.13 -0.22
C VAL A 58 10.93 -10.35 0.62
N GLU A 59 12.12 -10.95 0.43
CA GLU A 59 12.52 -12.19 1.11
C GLU A 59 12.62 -12.00 2.62
N GLU A 60 13.23 -10.90 3.04
CA GLU A 60 13.45 -10.52 4.43
C GLU A 60 12.15 -10.29 5.20
N TRP A 61 11.03 -10.12 4.49
CA TRP A 61 9.69 -9.92 5.06
C TRP A 61 8.77 -11.13 4.85
N GLU A 62 9.30 -12.31 4.51
CA GLU A 62 8.49 -13.51 4.27
C GLU A 62 7.56 -13.84 5.45
N ASP A 63 8.08 -13.70 6.67
CA ASP A 63 7.38 -13.99 7.94
C ASP A 63 6.71 -12.76 8.57
N ALA A 64 6.75 -11.60 7.91
CA ALA A 64 6.15 -10.38 8.44
C ALA A 64 4.62 -10.53 8.63
N ALA A 65 4.15 -10.19 9.82
CA ALA A 65 2.73 -10.33 10.17
C ALA A 65 1.83 -9.30 9.48
N SER A 66 2.38 -8.13 9.13
CA SER A 66 1.63 -7.04 8.51
C SER A 66 2.53 -6.12 7.70
N PHE A 67 1.94 -5.39 6.75
CA PHE A 67 2.60 -4.46 5.84
C PHE A 67 1.82 -3.15 5.81
N LYS A 68 2.51 -2.02 5.67
CA LYS A 68 1.88 -0.69 5.72
C LYS A 68 2.47 0.26 4.69
N ILE A 69 1.59 0.99 3.99
CA ILE A 69 1.98 2.05 3.05
C ILE A 69 1.28 3.33 3.47
N ASN A 70 2.04 4.31 3.93
CA ASN A 70 1.55 5.64 4.28
C ASN A 70 1.80 6.60 3.13
N TRP A 71 0.76 7.25 2.64
CA TRP A 71 0.82 8.25 1.58
C TRP A 71 0.53 9.64 2.14
N ILE A 72 1.50 10.53 2.05
CA ILE A 72 1.34 11.96 2.33
C ILE A 72 0.90 12.65 1.04
N ASN A 73 -0.20 13.40 1.11
CA ASN A 73 -0.66 14.18 -0.04
C ASN A 73 0.11 15.50 -0.15
N THR A 74 0.84 15.67 -1.25
CA THR A 74 1.61 16.90 -1.52
C THR A 74 0.72 18.11 -1.77
N ASN A 75 -0.49 17.89 -2.30
CA ASN A 75 -1.38 18.99 -2.65
C ASN A 75 -2.12 19.50 -1.39
N PRO A 76 -1.86 20.75 -0.94
CA PRO A 76 -2.50 21.30 0.25
C PRO A 76 -3.98 21.64 0.03
N ASN A 77 -4.40 21.83 -1.22
CA ASN A 77 -5.76 22.21 -1.59
C ASN A 77 -6.71 21.01 -1.65
N LEU A 78 -6.18 19.79 -1.74
CA LEU A 78 -6.99 18.58 -1.67
C LEU A 78 -7.40 18.27 -0.21
N PRO A 79 -8.66 17.84 0.01
CA PRO A 79 -9.17 17.59 1.36
C PRO A 79 -8.49 16.39 2.02
N LEU A 80 -8.01 15.41 1.25
CA LEU A 80 -7.30 14.25 1.77
C LEU A 80 -5.86 14.65 2.15
N LYS A 81 -5.53 14.59 3.45
CA LYS A 81 -4.18 14.87 3.97
C LYS A 81 -3.26 13.66 3.84
N ARG A 82 -3.76 12.50 4.23
CA ARG A 82 -3.00 11.24 4.27
C ARG A 82 -3.90 10.08 3.94
N PHE A 83 -3.38 9.13 3.18
CA PHE A 83 -4.01 7.83 2.97
C PHE A 83 -3.09 6.74 3.50
N VAL A 84 -3.63 5.69 4.10
CA VAL A 84 -2.84 4.54 4.58
C VAL A 84 -3.48 3.25 4.07
N LEU A 85 -2.69 2.43 3.39
CA LEU A 85 -3.02 1.03 3.13
C LEU A 85 -2.33 0.17 4.18
N PHE A 86 -3.07 -0.71 4.83
CA PHE A 86 -2.54 -1.64 5.82
C PHE A 86 -3.02 -3.04 5.51
N TYR A 87 -2.10 -3.99 5.42
CA TYR A 87 -2.42 -5.39 5.19
C TYR A 87 -1.91 -6.22 6.37
N ASN A 88 -2.79 -6.93 7.05
CA ASN A 88 -2.43 -7.90 8.07
C ASN A 88 -2.48 -9.30 7.44
N GLN A 89 -1.31 -9.89 7.20
CA GLN A 89 -1.19 -11.20 6.57
C GLN A 89 -1.75 -12.31 7.47
N LYS A 90 -1.45 -12.26 8.77
CA LYS A 90 -1.91 -13.27 9.73
C LYS A 90 -3.43 -13.30 9.88
N LYS A 91 -4.07 -12.14 9.86
CA LYS A 91 -5.53 -11.98 9.98
C LYS A 91 -6.25 -11.97 8.63
N GLN A 92 -5.51 -11.93 7.52
CA GLN A 92 -6.06 -11.80 6.16
C GLN A 92 -6.97 -10.58 5.99
N VAL A 93 -6.55 -9.47 6.59
CA VAL A 93 -7.34 -8.23 6.63
C VAL A 93 -6.61 -7.13 5.88
N LEU A 94 -7.33 -6.45 5.00
CA LEU A 94 -6.87 -5.27 4.29
C LEU A 94 -7.65 -4.06 4.78
N LYS A 95 -6.96 -3.02 5.26
CA LYS A 95 -7.57 -1.80 5.77
C LYS A 95 -7.11 -0.59 4.98
N LYS A 96 -8.02 0.33 4.76
CA LYS A 96 -7.73 1.67 4.27
C LYS A 96 -8.06 2.67 5.36
N LYS A 97 -7.19 3.64 5.54
CA LYS A 97 -7.43 4.76 6.46
C LYS A 97 -7.24 6.08 5.72
N TYR A 98 -8.27 6.90 5.74
CA TYR A 98 -8.31 8.21 5.11
C TYR A 98 -8.29 9.28 6.19
N VAL A 99 -7.29 10.16 6.14
CA VAL A 99 -7.18 11.29 7.05
C VAL A 99 -7.45 12.56 6.25
N TYR A 100 -8.53 13.24 6.57
CA TYR A 100 -8.94 14.48 5.89
C TYR A 100 -8.47 15.71 6.68
N ARG A 101 -8.13 16.78 5.96
CA ARG A 101 -7.83 18.10 6.54
C ARG A 101 -9.10 18.64 7.20
N GLY A 102 -8.96 19.25 8.37
CA GLY A 102 -10.09 19.83 9.11
C GLY A 102 -11.07 18.83 9.74
N LYS A 103 -10.89 17.51 9.55
CA LYS A 103 -11.68 16.49 10.27
C LYS A 103 -10.85 15.88 11.40
N ARG A 104 -11.48 15.74 12.57
CA ARG A 104 -10.84 15.12 13.75
C ARG A 104 -10.69 13.61 13.58
N GLU A 105 -11.67 12.97 12.95
CA GLU A 105 -11.71 11.53 12.79
C GLU A 105 -11.26 11.09 11.40
N ALA A 106 -10.55 9.96 11.37
CA ALA A 106 -10.17 9.30 10.13
C ALA A 106 -11.27 8.31 9.72
N LEU A 107 -11.62 8.29 8.43
CA LEU A 107 -12.43 7.22 7.88
C LEU A 107 -11.56 5.97 7.79
N ILE A 108 -12.06 4.85 8.28
CA ILE A 108 -11.39 3.55 8.19
C ILE A 108 -12.36 2.58 7.55
N GLU A 109 -11.91 1.91 6.51
CA GLU A 109 -12.67 0.85 5.86
C GLU A 109 -11.82 -0.43 5.87
N GLN A 110 -12.45 -1.59 6.00
CA GLN A 110 -11.73 -2.86 6.00
C GLN A 110 -12.39 -3.92 5.14
N LYS A 111 -11.56 -4.86 4.70
CA LYS A 111 -11.93 -6.02 3.92
C LYS A 111 -11.25 -7.25 4.52
N GLU A 112 -12.03 -8.28 4.74
CA GLU A 112 -11.58 -9.53 5.38
C GLU A 112 -11.39 -10.62 4.32
N ASN A 113 -10.79 -11.76 4.72
CA ASN A 113 -10.52 -12.91 3.85
C ASN A 113 -9.69 -12.53 2.60
N ILE A 114 -8.72 -11.62 2.78
CA ILE A 114 -7.77 -11.21 1.76
C ILE A 114 -6.46 -11.94 1.97
N PHE A 115 -6.20 -12.93 1.12
CA PHE A 115 -4.99 -13.73 1.14
C PHE A 115 -3.85 -13.06 0.36
N LYS A 116 -2.60 -13.33 0.77
CA LYS A 116 -1.38 -12.83 0.11
C LYS A 116 -1.39 -13.11 -1.39
N GLN A 117 -1.73 -14.35 -1.76
CA GLN A 117 -1.79 -14.80 -3.16
C GLN A 117 -2.84 -14.03 -3.97
N LYS A 118 -3.95 -13.61 -3.34
CA LYS A 118 -5.01 -12.83 -3.99
C LYS A 118 -4.50 -11.44 -4.36
N LEU A 119 -3.77 -10.78 -3.46
CA LEU A 119 -3.16 -9.46 -3.70
C LEU A 119 -2.12 -9.54 -4.82
N ILE A 120 -1.19 -10.49 -4.70
CA ILE A 120 -0.14 -10.72 -5.70
C ILE A 120 -0.73 -11.03 -7.08
N GLY A 121 -1.70 -11.95 -7.16
CA GLY A 121 -2.34 -12.31 -8.42
C GLY A 121 -3.13 -11.15 -9.04
N SER A 122 -3.75 -10.31 -8.21
CA SER A 122 -4.46 -9.11 -8.71
C SER A 122 -3.47 -8.07 -9.25
N ALA A 123 -2.31 -7.88 -8.61
CA ALA A 123 -1.25 -7.03 -9.12
C ALA A 123 -0.75 -7.49 -10.50
N GLN A 124 -0.53 -8.80 -10.68
CA GLN A 124 -0.11 -9.39 -11.96
C GLN A 124 -1.14 -9.16 -13.07
N ARG A 125 -2.43 -9.31 -12.74
CA ARG A 125 -3.54 -9.07 -13.68
C ARG A 125 -3.87 -7.59 -13.89
N LYS A 126 -3.17 -6.68 -13.20
CA LYS A 126 -3.49 -5.23 -13.16
C LYS A 126 -4.92 -4.94 -12.72
N ASP A 127 -5.44 -5.78 -11.83
CA ASP A 127 -6.81 -5.70 -11.34
C ASP A 127 -6.89 -4.82 -10.09
N ALA A 128 -7.20 -3.54 -10.30
CA ALA A 128 -7.34 -2.56 -9.22
C ALA A 128 -8.61 -2.73 -8.37
N SER A 129 -9.60 -3.53 -8.82
CA SER A 129 -10.91 -3.68 -8.14
C SER A 129 -10.76 -4.25 -6.73
N ILE A 130 -9.73 -5.06 -6.47
CA ILE A 130 -9.44 -5.60 -5.14
C ILE A 130 -9.24 -4.49 -4.10
N LEU A 131 -8.69 -3.36 -4.53
CA LEU A 131 -8.54 -2.13 -3.74
C LEU A 131 -9.63 -1.10 -4.05
N GLY A 132 -10.51 -1.30 -5.02
CA GLY A 132 -11.62 -0.38 -5.33
C GLY A 132 -12.90 -0.67 -4.55
N GLU A 133 -13.18 -1.96 -4.31
CA GLU A 133 -14.53 -2.43 -3.98
C GLU A 133 -14.57 -3.37 -2.77
N GLY A 134 -15.76 -3.49 -2.15
CA GLY A 134 -16.05 -4.48 -1.11
C GLY A 134 -15.41 -4.22 0.25
N PHE A 135 -15.01 -2.98 0.52
CA PHE A 135 -14.63 -2.54 1.87
C PHE A 135 -15.90 -2.14 2.66
N LYS A 136 -15.90 -2.40 3.97
CA LYS A 136 -16.95 -2.03 4.92
C LYS A 136 -16.42 -1.09 6.00
#